data_AF-A0A844FB05-F1
#
_entry.id   AF-A0A844FB05-F1
#
_cell.length_a   1.000
_cell.length_b   1.000
_cell.length_c   1.000
_cell.angle_alpha   90.00
_cell.angle_beta   90.00
_cell.angle_gamma   90.00
#
_symmetry.space_group_name_H-M   'P 1'
#
loop_
_entity.id
_entity.type
_entity.pdbx_description
1 polymer ?
#
loop_
_entity_poly.entity_id
_entity_poly.type
_entity_poly.pdbx_seq_one_letter_code
_entity_poly.pdbx_strand_id
1 'polypeptide(L)'
;MMNVFQRGIRSIFRKPVKSILLLIVVVVISSFFMAGLAGQSANIKTQDATRQAVGATFRLEVNEMNSQKRGEEASKILGNKEGEYNGYVQKQMPDGAWLSTGDNSFYTIRQADVQKIAEVDGIEAYNLITVSTPVNPVNFKRIENPDVDQSSDLGGVNVRGNRIMEMDMDVASGKIKLVEGRMIKENETDV
;
A
#
# COMPACT_ATOMS: atom_id res chain seq x y z
N MET A 1 -49.11 4.13 48.08
CA MET A 1 -47.64 3.97 47.95
C MET A 1 -47.05 5.27 47.44
N MET A 2 -45.99 5.80 48.07
CA MET A 2 -45.36 7.04 47.59
C MET A 2 -44.55 6.74 46.33
N ASN A 3 -44.85 7.45 45.24
CA ASN A 3 -44.25 7.22 43.92
C ASN A 3 -42.73 7.46 43.99
N VAL A 4 -41.92 6.57 43.39
CA VAL A 4 -40.45 6.59 43.48
C VAL A 4 -39.87 7.93 43.01
N PHE A 5 -40.48 8.52 41.98
CA PHE A 5 -40.15 9.87 41.49
C PHE A 5 -40.32 10.97 42.54
N GLN A 6 -41.38 10.93 43.33
CA GLN A 6 -41.62 11.94 44.38
C GLN A 6 -40.59 11.84 45.51
N ARG A 7 -40.09 10.63 45.80
CA ARG A 7 -39.00 10.42 46.78
C ARG A 7 -37.68 10.96 46.26
N GLY A 8 -37.39 10.77 44.97
CA GLY A 8 -36.22 11.34 44.29
C GLY A 8 -36.19 12.87 44.37
N ILE A 9 -37.28 13.53 44.00
CA ILE A 9 -37.41 15.00 44.04
C ILE A 9 -37.20 15.55 45.45
N ARG A 10 -37.86 14.94 46.47
CA ARG A 10 -37.67 15.38 47.87
C ARG A 10 -36.25 15.17 48.37
N SER A 11 -35.53 14.17 47.88
CA SER A 11 -34.12 13.94 48.24
C SER A 11 -33.21 15.06 47.73
N ILE A 12 -33.47 15.58 46.53
CA ILE A 12 -32.72 16.69 45.93
C ILE A 12 -32.90 17.97 46.77
N PHE A 13 -34.13 18.32 47.13
CA PHE A 13 -34.41 19.51 47.95
C PHE A 13 -33.90 19.40 49.40
N ARG A 14 -33.88 18.20 49.99
CA ARG A 14 -33.41 18.01 51.37
C ARG A 14 -31.89 18.07 51.50
N LYS A 15 -31.14 17.77 50.43
CA LYS A 15 -29.66 17.72 50.45
C LYS A 15 -29.06 18.44 49.24
N PRO A 16 -29.29 19.75 49.09
CA PRO A 16 -28.97 20.50 47.87
C PRO A 16 -27.47 20.43 47.54
N VAL A 17 -26.59 20.55 48.54
CA VAL A 17 -25.13 20.49 48.34
C VAL A 17 -24.67 19.15 47.76
N LYS A 18 -25.16 18.02 48.28
CA LYS A 18 -24.76 16.69 47.80
C LYS A 18 -25.32 16.40 46.42
N SER A 19 -26.54 16.86 46.13
CA SER A 19 -27.16 16.70 44.82
C SER A 19 -26.51 17.57 43.75
N ILE A 20 -26.13 18.82 44.07
CA ILE A 20 -25.38 19.69 43.16
C ILE A 20 -23.99 19.11 42.88
N LEU A 21 -23.29 18.63 43.92
CA LEU A 21 -21.98 18.00 43.75
C LEU A 21 -22.07 16.76 42.85
N LEU A 22 -23.08 15.91 43.05
CA LEU A 22 -23.34 14.74 42.21
C LEU A 22 -23.63 15.15 40.75
N LEU A 23 -24.43 16.19 40.54
CA LEU A 23 -24.76 16.70 39.21
C LEU A 23 -23.50 17.17 38.47
N ILE A 24 -22.63 17.92 39.14
CA ILE A 24 -21.36 18.41 38.55
C ILE A 24 -20.50 17.24 38.10
N VAL A 25 -20.35 16.21 38.94
CA VAL A 25 -19.55 15.01 38.59
C VAL A 25 -20.10 14.32 37.35
N VAL A 26 -21.42 14.15 37.25
CA VAL A 26 -22.05 13.51 36.08
C VAL A 26 -21.87 14.35 34.81
N VAL A 27 -22.00 15.68 34.92
CA VAL A 27 -21.78 16.60 33.79
C VAL A 27 -20.34 16.49 33.29
N VAL A 28 -19.36 16.52 34.19
CA VAL A 28 -17.93 16.42 33.83
C VAL A 28 -17.62 15.10 33.13
N ILE A 29 -18.08 13.97 33.67
CA ILE A 29 -17.87 12.65 33.04
C ILE A 29 -18.51 12.59 31.64
N SER A 30 -19.71 13.14 31.49
CA SER A 30 -20.43 13.16 30.21
C SER A 30 -19.74 14.03 29.17
N SER A 31 -19.18 15.17 29.57
CA SER A 31 -18.37 16.04 28.71
C SER A 31 -17.09 15.35 28.25
N PHE A 32 -16.38 14.64 29.13
CA PHE A 32 -15.20 13.86 28.73
C PHE A 32 -15.56 12.71 27.78
N PHE A 33 -16.71 12.05 27.99
CA PHE A 33 -17.18 10.98 27.11
C PHE A 33 -17.51 11.51 25.70
N MET A 34 -18.23 12.65 25.60
CA MET A 34 -18.50 13.30 24.32
C MET A 34 -17.22 13.83 23.66
N ALA A 35 -16.29 14.39 24.42
CA ALA A 35 -15.00 14.86 23.89
C ALA A 35 -14.17 13.69 23.31
N GLY A 36 -14.19 12.52 23.95
CA GLY A 36 -13.53 11.32 23.43
C GLY A 36 -14.14 10.83 22.11
N LEU A 37 -15.47 10.74 22.03
CA LEU A 37 -16.17 10.32 20.81
C LEU A 37 -16.04 11.34 19.67
N ALA A 38 -16.09 12.64 20.00
CA ALA A 38 -15.88 13.72 19.04
C ALA A 38 -14.44 13.74 18.55
N GLY A 39 -13.46 13.51 19.43
CA GLY A 39 -12.05 13.40 19.07
C GLY A 39 -11.77 12.23 18.13
N GLN A 40 -12.35 11.05 18.41
CA GLN A 40 -12.25 9.90 17.52
C GLN A 40 -12.88 10.16 16.15
N SER A 41 -14.10 10.74 16.13
CA SER A 41 -14.80 11.06 14.88
C SER A 41 -14.09 12.13 14.06
N ALA A 42 -13.53 13.15 14.72
CA ALA A 42 -12.72 14.17 14.08
C ALA A 42 -11.43 13.57 13.50
N ASN A 43 -10.76 12.68 14.24
CA ASN A 43 -9.55 12.02 13.77
C ASN A 43 -9.81 11.14 12.53
N ILE A 44 -10.92 10.40 12.50
CA ILE A 44 -11.31 9.60 11.31
C ILE A 44 -11.61 10.53 10.13
N LYS A 45 -12.41 11.59 10.35
CA LYS A 45 -12.75 12.54 9.28
C LYS A 45 -11.52 13.26 8.74
N THR A 46 -10.57 13.61 9.60
CA THR A 46 -9.30 14.20 9.20
C THR A 46 -8.44 13.18 8.46
N GLN A 47 -8.32 11.93 8.93
CA GLN A 47 -7.59 10.89 8.18
C GLN A 47 -8.20 10.60 6.81
N ASP A 48 -9.52 10.52 6.70
CA ASP A 48 -10.20 10.27 5.42
C ASP A 48 -10.09 11.48 4.50
N ALA A 49 -10.24 12.70 5.02
CA ALA A 49 -9.99 13.92 4.25
C ALA A 49 -8.52 14.02 3.81
N THR A 50 -7.56 13.59 4.64
CA THR A 50 -6.14 13.50 4.28
C THR A 50 -5.93 12.42 3.22
N ARG A 51 -6.50 11.22 3.35
CA ARG A 51 -6.42 10.17 2.31
C ARG A 51 -7.04 10.63 0.99
N GLN A 52 -8.16 11.33 1.05
CA GLN A 52 -8.83 11.86 -0.13
C GLN A 52 -8.07 13.03 -0.76
N ALA A 53 -7.41 13.87 0.05
CA ALA A 53 -6.58 14.98 -0.41
C ALA A 53 -5.20 14.55 -0.91
N VAL A 54 -4.65 13.46 -0.38
CA VAL A 54 -3.37 12.85 -0.83
C VAL A 54 -3.56 11.98 -2.08
N GLY A 55 -4.82 11.64 -2.40
CA GLY A 55 -5.14 10.75 -3.52
C GLY A 55 -4.94 9.28 -3.16
N ALA A 56 -5.73 8.40 -3.79
CA ALA A 56 -5.56 6.96 -3.67
C ALA A 56 -4.45 6.49 -4.62
N THR A 57 -3.43 5.81 -4.09
CA THR A 57 -2.42 5.15 -4.92
C THR A 57 -2.89 3.76 -5.32
N PHE A 58 -2.84 3.42 -6.60
CA PHE A 58 -3.09 2.07 -7.09
C PHE A 58 -1.81 1.49 -7.69
N ARG A 59 -1.56 0.21 -7.43
CA ARG A 59 -0.44 -0.53 -8.04
C ARG A 59 -0.98 -1.42 -9.13
N LEU A 60 -0.45 -1.25 -10.33
CA LEU A 60 -0.72 -2.16 -11.43
C LEU A 60 0.28 -3.32 -11.36
N GLU A 61 -0.21 -4.53 -11.22
CA GLU A 61 0.59 -5.76 -11.17
C GLU A 61 0.14 -6.74 -12.25
N VAL A 62 0.92 -7.82 -12.39
CA VAL A 62 0.55 -8.92 -13.29
C VAL A 62 -0.80 -9.48 -12.86
N ASN A 63 -1.74 -9.48 -13.79
CA ASN A 63 -3.03 -10.12 -13.62
C ASN A 63 -2.98 -11.49 -14.29
N GLU A 64 -3.08 -12.57 -13.51
CA GLU A 64 -3.00 -13.95 -14.02
C GLU A 64 -4.10 -14.24 -15.05
N MET A 65 -5.34 -13.79 -14.82
CA MET A 65 -6.44 -13.99 -15.77
C MET A 65 -6.18 -13.25 -17.09
N ASN A 66 -5.66 -12.03 -17.03
CA ASN A 66 -5.29 -11.28 -18.23
C ASN A 66 -4.11 -11.94 -18.96
N SER A 67 -3.14 -12.46 -18.21
CA SER A 67 -1.98 -13.18 -18.76
C SER A 67 -2.39 -14.45 -19.48
N GLN A 68 -3.36 -15.20 -18.92
CA GLN A 68 -3.96 -16.36 -19.57
C GLN A 68 -4.65 -15.97 -20.88
N LYS A 69 -5.52 -14.96 -20.87
CA LYS A 69 -6.21 -14.48 -22.09
C LYS A 69 -5.24 -14.05 -23.18
N ARG A 70 -4.21 -13.26 -22.84
CA ARG A 70 -3.16 -12.84 -23.78
C ARG A 70 -2.36 -14.04 -24.30
N GLY A 71 -2.12 -15.05 -23.46
CA GLY A 71 -1.45 -16.28 -23.84
C GLY A 71 -2.29 -17.10 -24.82
N GLU A 72 -3.60 -17.20 -24.60
CA GLU A 72 -4.52 -17.85 -25.54
C GLU A 72 -4.58 -17.13 -26.88
N GLU A 73 -4.65 -15.80 -26.88
CA GLU A 73 -4.61 -14.98 -28.10
C GLU A 73 -3.29 -15.17 -28.86
N ALA A 74 -2.15 -15.14 -28.15
CA ALA A 74 -0.84 -15.39 -28.74
C ALA A 74 -0.72 -16.81 -29.31
N SER A 75 -1.21 -17.83 -28.58
CA SER A 75 -1.24 -19.21 -29.05
C SER A 75 -2.14 -19.38 -30.29
N LYS A 76 -3.29 -18.69 -30.37
CA LYS A 76 -4.14 -18.67 -31.57
C LYS A 76 -3.43 -18.08 -32.79
N ILE A 77 -2.60 -17.06 -32.59
CA ILE A 77 -1.81 -16.41 -33.66
C ILE A 77 -0.70 -17.35 -34.13
N LEU A 78 0.01 -18.01 -33.21
CA LEU A 78 1.08 -18.95 -33.53
C LEU A 78 0.55 -20.27 -34.12
N GLY A 79 -0.66 -20.68 -33.73
CA GLY A 79 -1.28 -21.94 -34.12
C GLY A 79 -0.54 -23.16 -33.58
N ASN A 80 -0.65 -24.29 -34.29
CA ASN A 80 0.06 -25.53 -33.94
C ASN A 80 1.50 -25.53 -34.43
N LYS A 81 2.26 -24.47 -34.12
CA LYS A 81 3.66 -24.32 -34.49
C LYS A 81 4.44 -23.79 -33.32
N GLU A 82 5.70 -24.17 -33.25
CA GLU A 82 6.64 -23.50 -32.35
C GLU A 82 6.86 -22.07 -32.82
N GLY A 83 6.99 -21.16 -31.86
CA GLY A 83 7.26 -19.77 -32.17
C GLY A 83 7.17 -18.86 -30.96
N GLU A 84 7.41 -17.58 -31.25
CA GLU A 84 7.34 -16.51 -30.27
C GLU A 84 6.49 -15.38 -30.82
N TYR A 85 5.63 -14.80 -29.98
CA TYR A 85 4.82 -13.64 -30.31
C TYR A 85 4.70 -12.71 -29.10
N ASN A 86 5.22 -11.48 -29.21
CA ASN A 86 5.19 -10.47 -28.15
C ASN A 86 5.65 -11.01 -26.78
N GLY A 87 6.77 -11.73 -26.76
CA GLY A 87 7.34 -12.33 -25.55
C GLY A 87 6.69 -13.63 -25.10
N TYR A 88 5.54 -14.02 -25.67
CA TYR A 88 4.95 -15.34 -25.45
C TYR A 88 5.64 -16.38 -26.33
N VAL A 89 6.08 -17.47 -25.73
CA VAL A 89 6.81 -18.55 -26.40
C VAL A 89 6.02 -19.85 -26.29
N GLN A 90 5.85 -20.54 -27.41
CA GLN A 90 5.28 -21.88 -27.48
C GLN A 90 6.29 -22.83 -28.12
N LYS A 91 6.59 -23.95 -27.45
CA LYS A 91 7.54 -24.97 -27.90
C LYS A 91 6.98 -26.37 -27.69
N GLN A 92 7.33 -27.30 -28.57
CA GLN A 92 6.99 -28.69 -28.41
C GLN A 92 8.09 -29.40 -27.63
N MET A 93 7.72 -30.03 -26.52
CA MET A 93 8.63 -30.80 -25.69
C MET A 93 8.92 -32.17 -26.33
N PRO A 94 10.02 -32.85 -25.95
CA PRO A 94 10.38 -34.16 -26.51
C PRO A 94 9.34 -35.27 -26.31
N ASP A 95 8.47 -35.14 -25.30
CA ASP A 95 7.35 -36.04 -25.01
C ASP A 95 6.09 -35.73 -25.83
N GLY A 96 6.14 -34.71 -26.71
CA GLY A 96 5.04 -34.27 -27.55
C GLY A 96 4.11 -33.24 -26.90
N ALA A 97 4.31 -32.90 -25.62
CA ALA A 97 3.51 -31.88 -24.94
C ALA A 97 3.91 -30.46 -25.38
N TRP A 98 2.97 -29.52 -25.31
CA TRP A 98 3.25 -28.11 -25.58
C TRP A 98 3.65 -27.39 -24.30
N LEU A 99 4.81 -26.74 -24.34
CA LEU A 99 5.26 -25.78 -23.34
C LEU A 99 4.89 -24.37 -23.80
N SER A 100 4.14 -23.67 -22.96
CA SER A 100 3.78 -22.26 -23.14
C SER A 100 4.40 -21.44 -22.00
N THR A 101 5.18 -20.43 -22.33
CA THR A 101 5.84 -19.55 -21.36
C THR A 101 5.89 -18.12 -21.88
N GLY A 102 6.30 -17.18 -21.03
CA GLY A 102 6.47 -15.77 -21.40
C GLY A 102 7.79 -15.24 -20.85
N ASP A 103 8.37 -14.26 -21.51
CA ASP A 103 9.49 -13.50 -20.97
C ASP A 103 9.00 -12.25 -20.21
N ASN A 104 9.95 -11.41 -19.77
CA ASN A 104 9.60 -10.16 -19.10
C ASN A 104 8.80 -9.22 -19.99
N SER A 105 8.95 -9.24 -21.32
CA SER A 105 8.16 -8.40 -22.22
C SER A 105 6.69 -8.83 -22.27
N PHE A 106 6.41 -10.12 -22.04
CA PHE A 106 5.05 -10.61 -21.92
C PHE A 106 4.41 -10.25 -20.57
N TYR A 107 5.12 -10.48 -19.46
CA TYR A 107 4.59 -10.30 -18.12
C TYR A 107 4.64 -8.85 -17.61
N THR A 108 5.50 -7.99 -18.17
CA THR A 108 5.61 -6.60 -17.75
C THR A 108 4.50 -5.75 -18.39
N ILE A 109 3.93 -4.82 -17.62
CA ILE A 109 3.01 -3.82 -18.15
C ILE A 109 3.76 -2.94 -19.14
N ARG A 110 3.21 -2.78 -20.34
CA ARG A 110 3.83 -1.99 -21.40
C ARG A 110 3.87 -0.52 -20.99
N GLN A 111 5.03 0.12 -21.11
CA GLN A 111 5.22 1.53 -20.75
C GLN A 111 4.26 2.45 -21.52
N ALA A 112 3.99 2.16 -22.80
CA ALA A 112 3.04 2.91 -23.60
C ALA A 112 1.61 2.85 -23.04
N ASP A 113 1.20 1.73 -22.44
CA ASP A 113 -0.11 1.62 -21.80
C ASP A 113 -0.12 2.38 -20.46
N VAL A 114 0.99 2.35 -19.71
CA VAL A 114 1.12 3.16 -18.48
C VAL A 114 1.03 4.65 -18.79
N GLN A 115 1.70 5.12 -19.85
CA GLN A 115 1.65 6.52 -20.27
C GLN A 115 0.22 6.94 -20.64
N LYS A 116 -0.49 6.11 -21.41
CA LYS A 116 -1.91 6.36 -21.73
C LYS A 116 -2.79 6.40 -20.49
N ILE A 117 -2.55 5.53 -19.51
CA ILE A 117 -3.28 5.56 -18.23
C ILE A 117 -2.95 6.84 -17.48
N ALA A 118 -1.68 7.25 -17.44
CA ALA A 118 -1.24 8.46 -16.76
C ALA A 118 -1.84 9.76 -17.34
N GLU A 119 -2.27 9.74 -18.60
CA GLU A 119 -2.96 10.87 -19.26
C GLU A 119 -4.45 10.98 -18.88
N VAL A 120 -5.03 10.01 -18.16
CA VAL A 120 -6.44 10.05 -17.77
C VAL A 120 -6.67 11.11 -16.68
N ASP A 121 -7.71 11.92 -16.86
CA ASP A 121 -8.14 12.93 -15.89
C ASP A 121 -8.28 12.35 -14.48
N GLY A 122 -7.61 12.99 -13.51
CA GLY A 122 -7.60 12.56 -12.11
C GLY A 122 -6.38 11.74 -11.71
N ILE A 123 -5.47 11.39 -12.63
CA ILE A 123 -4.15 10.87 -12.29
C ILE A 123 -3.14 12.02 -12.29
N GLU A 124 -2.64 12.35 -11.10
CA GLU A 124 -1.68 13.44 -10.91
C GLU A 124 -0.24 13.02 -11.24
N ALA A 125 0.12 11.79 -10.88
CA ALA A 125 1.47 11.28 -11.08
C ALA A 125 1.47 9.74 -11.21
N TYR A 126 2.49 9.21 -11.86
CA TYR A 126 2.74 7.77 -11.93
C TYR A 126 4.22 7.49 -11.71
N ASN A 127 4.50 6.29 -11.19
CA ASN A 127 5.85 5.80 -11.01
C ASN A 127 6.01 4.42 -11.66
N LEU A 128 7.23 4.09 -12.08
CA LEU A 128 7.60 2.80 -12.63
C LEU A 128 8.65 2.16 -11.73
N ILE A 129 8.35 0.95 -11.25
CA ILE A 129 9.23 0.16 -10.41
C ILE A 129 9.52 -1.19 -11.07
N THR A 130 10.74 -1.68 -10.90
CA THR A 130 11.06 -3.07 -11.26
C THR A 130 10.65 -4.01 -10.14
N VAL A 131 10.52 -5.29 -10.46
CA VAL A 131 10.47 -6.33 -9.43
C VAL A 131 11.77 -6.29 -8.62
N SER A 132 11.66 -6.56 -7.32
CA SER A 132 12.80 -6.75 -6.43
C SER A 132 13.57 -7.99 -6.86
N THR A 133 14.79 -7.82 -7.37
CA THR A 133 15.61 -8.94 -7.83
C THR A 133 16.72 -9.23 -6.82
N PRO A 134 16.81 -10.45 -6.28
CA PRO A 134 17.91 -10.81 -5.40
C PRO A 134 19.22 -10.83 -6.20
N VAL A 135 20.27 -10.27 -5.62
CA VAL A 135 21.62 -10.25 -6.21
C VAL A 135 22.62 -10.86 -5.25
N ASN A 136 23.73 -11.37 -5.79
CA ASN A 136 24.88 -11.73 -4.98
C ASN A 136 25.75 -10.47 -4.78
N PRO A 137 25.74 -9.84 -3.59
CA PRO A 137 26.48 -8.62 -3.38
C PRO A 137 27.99 -8.89 -3.33
N VAL A 138 28.76 -8.18 -4.15
CA VAL A 138 30.23 -8.18 -4.08
C VAL A 138 30.69 -6.82 -3.57
N ASN A 139 31.59 -6.79 -2.59
CA ASN A 139 32.08 -5.57 -1.95
C ASN A 139 30.99 -4.69 -1.30
N PHE A 140 29.87 -5.29 -0.90
CA PHE A 140 28.80 -4.58 -0.20
C PHE A 140 28.93 -4.77 1.31
N LYS A 141 28.84 -3.68 2.07
CA LYS A 141 28.74 -3.74 3.53
C LYS A 141 27.30 -3.48 3.95
N ARG A 142 26.62 -4.51 4.44
CA ARG A 142 25.27 -4.38 4.98
C ARG A 142 25.28 -3.47 6.21
N ILE A 143 24.32 -2.56 6.27
CA ILE A 143 24.05 -1.75 7.46
C ILE A 143 23.06 -2.55 8.31
N GLU A 144 23.52 -3.01 9.47
CA GLU A 144 22.68 -3.72 10.43
C GLU A 144 22.15 -2.74 11.47
N ASN A 145 20.93 -2.97 11.94
CA ASN A 145 20.35 -2.20 13.03
C ASN A 145 20.65 -2.94 14.34
N PRO A 146 21.53 -2.41 15.21
CA PRO A 146 21.93 -3.10 16.44
C PRO A 146 20.78 -3.30 17.42
N ASP A 147 19.67 -2.55 17.27
CA ASP A 147 18.51 -2.60 18.16
C ASP A 147 17.43 -3.59 17.70
N VAL A 148 17.65 -4.30 16.59
CA VAL A 148 16.67 -5.23 16.00
C VAL A 148 17.32 -6.62 15.88
N ASP A 149 16.62 -7.65 16.36
CA ASP A 149 17.02 -9.03 16.09
C ASP A 149 16.80 -9.35 14.61
N GLN A 150 17.89 -9.45 13.86
CA GLN A 150 17.90 -9.74 12.43
C GLN A 150 18.35 -11.18 12.14
N SER A 151 18.31 -12.09 13.12
CA SER A 151 18.74 -13.49 12.95
C SER A 151 17.92 -14.30 11.93
N SER A 152 16.67 -13.90 11.69
CA SER A 152 15.81 -14.47 10.65
C SER A 152 15.98 -13.81 9.28
N ASP A 153 16.76 -12.74 9.18
CA ASP A 153 17.07 -12.11 7.90
C ASP A 153 18.09 -12.98 7.16
N LEU A 154 17.72 -13.44 5.96
CA LEU A 154 18.57 -14.27 5.10
C LEU A 154 19.80 -13.52 4.57
N GLY A 155 19.94 -12.22 4.85
CA GLY A 155 21.09 -11.40 4.46
C GLY A 155 21.14 -11.11 2.97
N GLY A 156 20.04 -11.36 2.25
CA GLY A 156 19.93 -11.14 0.82
C GLY A 156 19.88 -9.65 0.47
N VAL A 157 20.69 -9.24 -0.49
CA VAL A 157 20.59 -7.90 -1.09
C VAL A 157 19.66 -8.00 -2.29
N ASN A 158 18.72 -7.07 -2.38
CA ASN A 158 17.85 -6.93 -3.53
C ASN A 158 18.16 -5.65 -4.27
N VAL A 159 18.14 -5.71 -5.59
CA VAL A 159 18.15 -4.53 -6.46
C VAL A 159 16.71 -4.26 -6.89
N ARG A 160 16.29 -3.01 -6.73
CA ARG A 160 15.01 -2.50 -7.21
C ARG A 160 15.30 -1.22 -7.98
N GLY A 161 14.98 -1.22 -9.27
CA GLY A 161 14.95 -0.01 -10.08
C GLY A 161 13.67 0.77 -9.79
N ASN A 162 13.81 2.07 -9.58
CA ASN A 162 12.68 2.96 -9.35
C ASN A 162 12.91 4.25 -10.12
N ARG A 163 11.91 4.64 -10.94
CA ARG A 163 11.97 5.87 -11.72
C ARG A 163 11.88 7.12 -10.83
N ILE A 164 11.03 7.09 -9.80
CA ILE A 164 10.81 8.20 -8.86
C ILE A 164 10.83 7.63 -7.43
N MET A 165 11.99 7.64 -6.79
CA MET A 165 12.20 6.98 -5.49
C MET A 165 11.27 7.52 -4.38
N GLU A 166 10.96 8.81 -4.40
CA GLU A 166 10.07 9.46 -3.42
C GLU A 166 8.63 8.94 -3.49
N MET A 167 8.22 8.42 -4.65
CA MET A 167 6.93 7.78 -4.86
C MET A 167 6.95 6.27 -4.58
N ASP A 168 8.08 5.68 -4.17
CA ASP A 168 8.09 4.29 -3.69
C ASP A 168 7.23 4.18 -2.42
N MET A 169 6.34 3.18 -2.36
CA MET A 169 5.49 3.01 -1.17
C MET A 169 6.28 2.72 0.09
N ASP A 170 7.40 2.00 0.00
CA ASP A 170 8.23 1.68 1.17
C ASP A 170 9.03 2.90 1.62
N VAL A 171 9.40 3.81 0.71
CA VAL A 171 10.05 5.10 1.04
C VAL A 171 9.03 6.08 1.61
N ALA A 172 7.88 6.26 0.94
CA ALA A 172 6.81 7.15 1.36
C ALA A 172 6.19 6.74 2.71
N SER A 173 6.14 5.44 3.00
CA SER A 173 5.72 4.92 4.32
C SER A 173 6.81 4.94 5.39
N GLY A 174 8.04 5.35 5.04
CA GLY A 174 9.17 5.45 5.96
C GLY A 174 9.81 4.11 6.35
N LYS A 175 9.49 3.02 5.67
CA LYS A 175 10.15 1.71 5.87
C LYS A 175 11.56 1.70 5.32
N ILE A 176 11.78 2.38 4.20
CA ILE A 176 13.10 2.58 3.60
C ILE A 176 13.49 4.04 3.81
N LYS A 177 14.73 4.24 4.24
CA LYS A 177 15.31 5.58 4.42
C LYS A 177 16.68 5.62 3.76
N LEU A 178 16.97 6.73 3.08
CA LEU A 178 18.31 7.03 2.61
C LEU A 178 19.21 7.36 3.81
N VAL A 179 20.24 6.55 4.02
CA VAL A 179 21.23 6.74 5.09
C VAL A 179 22.42 7.57 4.59
N GLU A 180 22.92 7.26 3.40
CA GLU A 180 24.07 7.92 2.77
C GLU A 180 23.81 8.09 1.27
N GLY A 181 24.33 9.17 0.68
CA GLY A 181 24.17 9.50 -0.74
C GLY A 181 23.01 10.47 -1.02
N ARG A 182 22.48 10.42 -2.25
CA ARG A 182 21.37 11.27 -2.71
C ARG A 182 20.45 10.48 -3.64
N MET A 183 19.20 10.89 -3.73
CA MET A 183 18.29 10.37 -4.76
C MET A 183 18.72 10.84 -6.15
N ILE A 184 18.46 10.00 -7.14
CA ILE A 184 18.62 10.31 -8.57
C ILE A 184 17.58 11.36 -8.94
N LYS A 185 17.97 12.38 -9.71
CA LYS A 185 17.10 13.43 -10.23
C LYS A 185 16.53 13.07 -11.60
N GLU A 186 15.45 13.74 -11.99
CA GLU A 186 14.85 13.57 -13.31
C GLU A 186 15.89 13.79 -14.43
N ASN A 187 15.96 12.85 -15.37
CA ASN A 187 16.89 12.80 -16.52
C ASN A 187 18.37 12.53 -16.20
N GLU A 188 18.72 12.14 -14.98
CA GLU A 188 20.05 11.57 -14.70
C GLU A 188 20.15 10.13 -15.23
N THR A 189 21.23 9.83 -15.96
CA THR A 189 21.58 8.50 -16.48
C THR A 189 22.96 8.11 -15.96
N ASP A 190 23.21 6.81 -15.77
CA ASP A 190 24.48 6.23 -15.29
C ASP A 190 24.97 6.75 -13.93
N VAL A 191 24.25 6.39 -12.86
CA VAL A 191 24.61 6.71 -11.45
C VAL A 191 25.24 5.51 -10.76
#